data_AF-A0A3C0PPC6-F1
#
_entry.id   AF-A0A3C0PPC6-F1
#
_cell.length_a   1.000
_cell.length_b   1.000
_cell.length_c   1.000
_cell.angle_alpha   90.00
_cell.angle_beta   90.00
_cell.angle_gamma   90.00
#
_symmetry.space_group_name_H-M   'P 1'
#
loop_
_entity.id
_entity.type
_entity.pdbx_description
1 polymer ?
#
loop_
_entity_poly.entity_id
_entity_poly.type
_entity_poly.pdbx_seq_one_letter_code
_entity_poly.pdbx_strand_id
1 'polypeptide(L)'
;MRSHNIRNLLIVFFALSGIVACSNGIESNNTTKMDARVDATLSAMFKTYPGTQQLAEKSSAMLVMPVITEAGFGLGAGFGRGALQINNVNVDYYSAASASIGFQIGSQQYSHVLFFMTDNALRDFRTSRGWAVGANVEYVFQDSADSFSANTTTSSSPVIAIIFAQAGIRLGATLDGTKYTRIIP
;
A
#
# COMPACT_ATOMS: atom_id res chain seq x y z
N MET A 1 9.13 42.64 -72.15
CA MET A 1 9.33 42.05 -70.81
C MET A 1 8.04 41.31 -70.46
N ARG A 2 7.94 39.98 -70.26
CA ARG A 2 8.79 39.05 -69.50
C ARG A 2 8.57 37.60 -69.98
N SER A 3 9.66 37.00 -70.48
CA SER A 3 10.11 35.60 -70.53
C SER A 3 9.26 34.45 -69.94
N HIS A 4 8.98 33.45 -70.80
CA HIS A 4 9.28 32.00 -70.72
C HIS A 4 9.44 31.28 -69.35
N ASN A 5 8.73 30.17 -69.12
CA ASN A 5 9.22 28.78 -69.30
C ASN A 5 8.44 27.72 -68.48
N ILE A 6 8.13 26.62 -69.16
CA ILE A 6 7.51 25.38 -68.66
C ILE A 6 8.65 24.44 -68.23
N ARG A 7 8.82 24.14 -66.93
CA ARG A 7 9.77 23.12 -66.44
C ARG A 7 9.33 22.54 -65.09
N ASN A 8 9.02 21.23 -65.06
CA ASN A 8 9.28 20.27 -63.97
C ASN A 8 8.61 20.52 -62.59
N LEU A 9 8.17 19.56 -61.76
CA LEU A 9 8.47 18.15 -61.55
C LEU A 9 7.46 17.60 -60.53
N LEU A 10 7.02 16.35 -60.73
CA LEU A 10 6.37 15.43 -59.80
C LEU A 10 6.83 15.52 -58.33
N ILE A 11 5.88 15.53 -57.38
CA ILE A 11 6.06 14.89 -56.06
C ILE A 11 4.75 14.19 -55.64
N VAL A 12 4.82 12.87 -55.58
CA VAL A 12 3.84 11.93 -55.02
C VAL A 12 4.06 11.87 -53.50
N PHE A 13 3.02 12.03 -52.67
CA PHE A 13 3.04 11.69 -51.24
C PHE A 13 1.61 11.27 -50.83
N PHE A 14 1.28 9.99 -50.67
CA PHE A 14 1.60 9.02 -49.60
C PHE A 14 0.35 8.79 -48.70
N ALA A 15 -0.26 7.64 -48.94
CA ALA A 15 -0.98 6.75 -48.02
C ALA A 15 -2.02 7.29 -47.01
N LEU A 16 -3.26 6.84 -47.26
CA LEU A 16 -4.34 6.57 -46.32
C LEU A 16 -3.85 5.80 -45.07
N SER A 17 -4.07 6.33 -43.86
CA SER A 17 -4.10 5.57 -42.59
C SER A 17 -4.65 6.44 -41.44
N GLY A 18 -5.98 6.59 -41.40
CA GLY A 18 -6.69 7.11 -40.22
C GLY A 18 -7.14 5.97 -39.33
N ILE A 19 -6.22 5.35 -38.57
CA ILE A 19 -6.58 4.48 -37.45
C ILE A 19 -6.61 5.36 -36.20
N VAL A 20 -7.83 5.71 -35.75
CA VAL A 20 -8.04 6.23 -34.40
C VAL A 20 -7.81 5.08 -33.43
N ALA A 21 -6.57 4.94 -32.98
CA ALA A 21 -6.20 4.03 -31.91
C ALA A 21 -6.66 4.60 -30.56
N CYS A 22 -7.26 3.74 -29.76
CA CYS A 22 -7.92 4.04 -28.50
C CYS A 22 -7.03 4.84 -27.52
N SER A 23 -7.50 6.01 -27.11
CA SER A 23 -6.97 6.74 -25.95
C SER A 23 -7.66 6.23 -24.69
N ASN A 24 -7.01 5.30 -23.98
CA ASN A 24 -7.31 4.91 -22.59
C ASN A 24 -5.96 4.72 -21.86
N GLY A 25 -5.21 5.80 -21.63
CA GLY A 25 -3.80 5.70 -21.22
C GLY A 25 -3.37 6.54 -20.01
N ILE A 26 -4.31 7.04 -19.19
CA ILE A 26 -3.95 7.96 -18.08
C ILE A 26 -4.20 7.36 -16.67
N GLU A 27 -5.08 6.38 -16.49
CA GLU A 27 -5.31 5.73 -15.18
C GLU A 27 -4.34 4.57 -14.84
N SER A 28 -3.67 3.96 -15.82
CA SER A 28 -2.82 2.77 -15.55
C SER A 28 -1.51 3.08 -14.82
N ASN A 29 -0.97 4.29 -14.95
CA ASN A 29 0.38 4.59 -14.47
C ASN A 29 0.48 4.66 -12.94
N ASN A 30 -0.61 5.03 -12.25
CA ASN A 30 -0.62 5.15 -10.79
C ASN A 30 -0.87 3.81 -10.09
N THR A 31 -1.75 2.97 -10.64
CA THR A 31 -1.99 1.59 -10.16
C THR A 31 -0.74 0.74 -10.31
N THR A 32 -0.13 0.72 -11.50
CA THR A 32 1.09 -0.07 -11.75
C THR A 32 2.25 0.34 -10.84
N LYS A 33 2.42 1.63 -10.54
CA LYS A 33 3.43 2.09 -9.58
C LYS A 33 3.12 1.67 -8.15
N MET A 34 1.85 1.66 -7.76
CA MET A 34 1.44 1.23 -6.42
C MET A 34 1.58 -0.27 -6.25
N ASP A 35 1.22 -1.06 -7.26
CA ASP A 35 1.41 -2.52 -7.27
C ASP A 35 2.90 -2.88 -7.14
N ALA A 36 3.76 -2.23 -7.93
CA ALA A 36 5.21 -2.42 -7.83
C ALA A 36 5.77 -2.08 -6.44
N ARG A 37 5.22 -1.05 -5.77
CA ARG A 37 5.61 -0.71 -4.40
C ARG A 37 5.13 -1.75 -3.40
N VAL A 38 3.90 -2.25 -3.54
CA VAL A 38 3.34 -3.32 -2.72
C VAL A 38 4.19 -4.58 -2.81
N ASP A 39 4.56 -4.99 -4.02
CA ASP A 39 5.39 -6.18 -4.24
C ASP A 39 6.79 -6.00 -3.65
N ALA A 40 7.42 -4.83 -3.85
CA ALA A 40 8.72 -4.52 -3.27
C ALA A 40 8.67 -4.52 -1.73
N THR A 41 7.61 -3.98 -1.14
CA THR A 41 7.37 -3.97 0.31
C THR A 41 7.20 -5.38 0.86
N LEU A 42 6.42 -6.24 0.21
CA LEU A 42 6.26 -7.64 0.62
C LEU A 42 7.59 -8.41 0.51
N SER A 43 8.32 -8.23 -0.59
CA SER A 43 9.63 -8.87 -0.76
C SER A 43 10.63 -8.44 0.32
N ALA A 44 10.65 -7.15 0.66
CA ALA A 44 11.47 -6.63 1.76
C ALA A 44 11.05 -7.23 3.11
N MET A 45 9.74 -7.31 3.39
CA MET A 45 9.22 -7.92 4.61
C MET A 45 9.62 -9.39 4.74
N PHE A 46 9.39 -10.21 3.70
CA PHE A 46 9.74 -11.63 3.73
C PHE A 46 11.24 -11.85 3.88
N LYS A 47 12.06 -10.96 3.31
CA LYS A 47 13.51 -10.99 3.47
C LYS A 47 13.95 -10.63 4.90
N THR A 48 13.33 -9.63 5.51
CA THR A 48 13.66 -9.21 6.88
C THR A 48 13.09 -10.17 7.93
N TYR A 49 11.91 -10.72 7.67
CA TYR A 49 11.17 -11.61 8.58
C TYR A 49 10.67 -12.85 7.83
N PRO A 50 11.51 -13.88 7.65
CA PRO A 50 11.14 -15.10 6.92
C PRO A 50 9.88 -15.79 7.48
N GLY A 51 9.63 -15.69 8.80
CA GLY A 51 8.43 -16.23 9.44
C GLY A 51 7.11 -15.61 8.93
N THR A 52 7.14 -14.42 8.35
CA THR A 52 5.95 -13.78 7.77
C THR A 52 5.48 -14.46 6.48
N GLN A 53 6.32 -15.28 5.84
CA GLN A 53 5.92 -16.04 4.65
C GLN A 53 4.87 -17.10 5.00
N GLN A 54 5.08 -17.86 6.08
CA GLN A 54 4.09 -18.82 6.58
C GLN A 54 2.80 -18.15 7.05
N LEU A 55 2.93 -16.92 7.56
CA LEU A 55 1.79 -16.11 7.96
C LEU A 55 0.97 -15.66 6.73
N ALA A 56 1.64 -15.21 5.67
CA ALA A 56 1.02 -14.84 4.40
C ALA A 56 0.24 -16.01 3.81
N GLU A 57 0.84 -17.20 3.77
CA GLU A 57 0.23 -18.43 3.23
C GLU A 57 -1.01 -18.87 4.01
N LYS A 58 -1.07 -18.60 5.31
CA LYS A 58 -2.22 -18.94 6.18
C LYS A 58 -3.28 -17.84 6.24
N SER A 59 -2.97 -16.63 5.76
CA SER A 59 -3.89 -15.50 5.81
C SER A 59 -4.90 -15.55 4.67
N SER A 60 -6.15 -15.16 4.93
CA SER A 60 -7.17 -14.97 3.89
C SER A 60 -6.86 -13.77 2.99
N ALA A 61 -6.22 -12.73 3.54
CA ALA A 61 -5.84 -11.53 2.82
C ALA A 61 -4.73 -10.75 3.54
N MET A 62 -4.07 -9.87 2.79
CA MET A 62 -3.06 -8.95 3.31
C MET A 62 -3.37 -7.51 2.88
N LEU A 63 -3.48 -6.58 3.81
CA LEU A 63 -3.47 -5.15 3.50
C LEU A 63 -2.04 -4.64 3.62
N VAL A 64 -1.44 -4.31 2.48
CA VAL A 64 -0.06 -3.85 2.38
C VAL A 64 -0.05 -2.34 2.26
N MET A 65 0.58 -1.65 3.21
CA MET A 65 0.81 -0.21 3.17
C MET A 65 2.32 0.05 3.02
N PRO A 66 2.80 0.31 1.79
CA PRO A 66 4.22 0.49 1.52
C PRO A 66 4.87 1.63 2.29
N VAL A 67 4.18 2.76 2.36
CA VAL A 67 4.69 3.96 3.04
C VAL A 67 3.53 4.65 3.73
N ILE A 68 3.58 4.68 5.05
CA ILE A 68 2.84 5.62 5.89
C ILE A 68 3.82 6.73 6.27
N THR A 69 3.46 7.97 5.99
CA THR A 69 4.20 9.14 6.45
C THR A 69 3.43 9.78 7.57
N GLU A 70 4.05 9.87 8.74
CA GLU A 70 3.52 10.57 9.91
C GLU A 70 4.36 11.79 10.21
N ALA A 71 3.70 12.89 10.58
CA ALA A 71 4.37 14.10 11.01
C ALA A 71 3.58 14.79 12.11
N GLY A 72 4.29 15.37 13.09
CA GLY A 72 3.67 16.02 14.23
C GLY A 72 4.64 16.67 15.20
N PHE A 73 4.08 17.51 16.07
CA PHE A 73 4.74 18.08 17.24
C PHE A 73 3.77 17.93 18.42
N GLY A 74 3.82 16.81 19.15
CA GLY A 74 2.88 16.49 20.22
C GLY A 74 1.58 15.85 19.72
N LEU A 75 0.95 16.46 18.71
CA LEU A 75 -0.14 15.87 17.93
C LEU A 75 0.38 15.59 16.52
N GLY A 76 0.20 14.34 16.08
CA GLY A 76 0.63 13.85 14.78
C GLY A 76 -0.55 13.45 13.91
N ALA A 77 -0.34 13.59 12.61
CA ALA A 77 -1.21 13.00 11.61
C ALA A 77 -0.34 12.18 10.65
N GLY A 78 -0.91 11.09 10.17
CA GLY A 78 -0.28 10.25 9.16
C GLY A 78 -1.18 9.99 7.98
N PHE A 79 -0.53 9.75 6.85
CA PHE A 79 -1.20 9.36 5.64
C PHE A 79 -0.38 8.34 4.86
N GLY A 80 -1.07 7.39 4.26
CA GLY A 80 -0.47 6.47 3.31
C GLY A 80 -1.50 5.79 2.43
N ARG A 81 -1.02 5.14 1.38
CA ARG A 81 -1.86 4.39 0.44
C ARG A 81 -1.26 3.02 0.25
N GLY A 82 -2.12 2.05 0.00
CA GLY A 82 -1.74 0.67 -0.18
C GLY A 82 -2.81 -0.15 -0.88
N ALA A 83 -2.55 -1.45 -0.95
CA ALA A 83 -3.43 -2.40 -1.61
C ALA A 83 -3.81 -3.55 -0.68
N LEU A 84 -5.07 -3.96 -0.77
CA LEU A 84 -5.55 -5.21 -0.22
C LEU A 84 -5.30 -6.31 -1.24
N GLN A 85 -4.57 -7.32 -0.82
CA GLN A 85 -4.19 -8.48 -1.61
C GLN A 85 -4.95 -9.71 -1.11
N ILE A 86 -5.56 -10.45 -2.02
CA ILE A 86 -6.20 -11.76 -1.76
C ILE A 86 -5.58 -12.76 -2.73
N ASN A 87 -5.08 -13.89 -2.23
CA ASN A 87 -4.40 -14.90 -3.05
C ASN A 87 -3.29 -14.30 -3.95
N ASN A 88 -2.46 -13.42 -3.39
CA ASN A 88 -1.38 -12.73 -4.10
C ASN A 88 -1.82 -11.80 -5.26
N VAL A 89 -3.11 -11.45 -5.33
CA VAL A 89 -3.66 -10.50 -6.33
C VAL A 89 -4.20 -9.27 -5.62
N ASN A 90 -3.83 -8.07 -6.11
CA ASN A 90 -4.35 -6.81 -5.58
C ASN A 90 -5.80 -6.65 -6.02
N VAL A 91 -6.73 -6.67 -5.05
CA VAL A 91 -8.18 -6.62 -5.33
C VAL A 91 -8.77 -5.24 -5.09
N ASP A 92 -8.20 -4.48 -4.17
CA ASP A 92 -8.72 -3.18 -3.72
C ASP A 92 -7.57 -2.28 -3.27
N TYR A 93 -7.77 -0.96 -3.34
CA TYR A 93 -6.82 0.02 -2.83
C TYR A 93 -7.43 0.77 -1.65
N TYR A 94 -6.58 1.11 -0.68
CA TYR A 94 -6.98 1.80 0.54
C TYR A 94 -6.04 2.97 0.83
N SER A 95 -6.60 4.06 1.34
CA SER A 95 -5.86 5.14 1.99
C SER A 95 -5.98 4.99 3.50
N ALA A 96 -4.87 5.02 4.21
CA ALA A 96 -4.84 5.14 5.66
C ALA A 96 -4.65 6.61 6.04
N ALA A 97 -5.49 7.10 6.95
CA ALA A 97 -5.30 8.36 7.64
C ALA A 97 -5.18 8.05 9.13
N SER A 98 -4.03 8.36 9.72
CA SER A 98 -3.79 8.17 11.15
C SER A 98 -3.77 9.51 11.90
N ALA A 99 -4.16 9.47 13.16
CA ALA A 99 -3.99 10.55 14.11
C ALA A 99 -3.32 9.96 15.35
N SER A 100 -2.29 10.64 15.84
CA SER A 100 -1.49 10.19 16.96
C SER A 100 -1.32 11.30 17.99
N ILE A 101 -1.26 10.91 19.26
CA ILE A 101 -0.93 11.82 20.38
C ILE A 101 0.30 11.25 21.07
N GLY A 102 1.40 12.01 21.11
CA GLY A 102 2.64 11.56 21.72
C GLY A 102 3.77 12.58 21.63
N PHE A 103 4.87 12.33 22.34
CA PHE A 103 6.07 13.18 22.35
C PHE A 103 6.85 13.19 21.03
N GLN A 104 6.30 12.61 19.97
CA GLN A 104 6.93 12.57 18.67
C GLN A 104 6.99 13.98 18.08
N ILE A 105 8.22 14.44 17.89
CA ILE A 105 8.55 15.69 17.23
C ILE A 105 9.26 15.33 15.92
N GLY A 106 8.66 15.69 14.79
CA GLY A 106 9.24 15.52 13.46
C GLY A 106 8.38 14.67 12.53
N SER A 107 9.04 14.03 11.57
CA SER A 107 8.42 13.17 10.57
C SER A 107 9.01 11.76 10.64
N GLN A 108 8.17 10.74 10.61
CA GLN A 108 8.60 9.36 10.46
C GLN A 108 7.90 8.70 9.29
N GLN A 109 8.58 7.71 8.71
CA GLN A 109 8.01 6.85 7.69
C GLN A 109 8.16 5.40 8.13
N TYR A 110 7.14 4.60 7.87
CA TYR A 110 7.20 3.17 8.10
C TYR A 110 6.31 2.44 7.09
N SER A 111 6.57 1.16 6.93
CA SER A 111 5.71 0.23 6.20
C SER A 111 4.96 -0.63 7.21
N HIS A 112 3.71 -0.97 6.91
CA HIS A 112 3.04 -2.03 7.65
C HIS A 112 2.24 -2.97 6.74
N VAL A 113 2.02 -4.17 7.23
CA VAL A 113 1.18 -5.19 6.57
C VAL A 113 0.23 -5.77 7.61
N LEU A 114 -1.06 -5.76 7.32
CA LEU A 114 -2.08 -6.42 8.12
C LEU A 114 -2.45 -7.75 7.47
N PHE A 115 -2.26 -8.83 8.20
CA PHE A 115 -2.66 -10.18 7.82
C PHE A 115 -4.03 -10.47 8.42
N PHE A 116 -5.01 -10.73 7.57
CA PHE A 116 -6.33 -11.17 8.00
C PHE A 116 -6.33 -12.70 8.06
N MET A 117 -6.29 -13.26 9.27
CA MET A 117 -6.18 -14.70 9.48
C MET A 117 -7.51 -15.44 9.32
N THR A 118 -8.62 -14.69 9.22
CA THR A 118 -9.96 -15.26 9.05
C THR A 118 -10.78 -14.45 8.05
N ASP A 119 -11.66 -15.14 7.33
CA ASP A 119 -12.58 -14.50 6.37
C ASP A 119 -13.55 -13.52 7.06
N ASN A 120 -13.92 -13.81 8.32
CA ASN A 120 -14.76 -12.90 9.10
C ASN A 120 -14.04 -11.57 9.35
N ALA A 121 -12.77 -11.59 9.74
CA ALA A 121 -12.00 -10.37 9.97
C ALA A 121 -11.82 -9.55 8.69
N LEU A 122 -11.57 -10.23 7.56
CA LEU A 122 -11.49 -9.59 6.25
C LEU A 122 -12.83 -8.96 5.85
N ARG A 123 -13.93 -9.70 6.01
CA ARG A 123 -15.27 -9.22 5.70
C ARG A 123 -15.61 -8.01 6.55
N ASP A 124 -15.42 -8.11 7.86
CA ASP A 124 -15.71 -7.03 8.81
C ASP A 124 -14.90 -5.78 8.48
N PHE A 125 -13.61 -5.92 8.16
CA PHE A 125 -12.78 -4.80 7.69
C PHE A 125 -13.37 -4.13 6.44
N ARG A 126 -13.73 -4.92 5.41
CA ARG A 126 -14.25 -4.42 4.14
C ARG A 126 -15.66 -3.83 4.26
N THR A 127 -16.51 -4.36 5.15
CA THR A 127 -17.89 -3.90 5.35
C THR A 127 -18.02 -2.79 6.39
N SER A 128 -17.05 -2.67 7.31
CA SER A 128 -17.02 -1.59 8.28
C SER A 128 -16.75 -0.26 7.57
N ARG A 129 -17.06 0.86 8.26
CA ARG A 129 -16.73 2.22 7.79
C ARG A 129 -15.20 2.50 7.76
N GLY A 130 -14.36 1.47 7.84
CA GLY A 130 -12.92 1.59 7.68
C GLY A 130 -12.16 2.00 8.93
N TRP A 131 -12.64 1.68 10.13
CA TRP A 131 -12.02 2.14 11.38
C TRP A 131 -11.23 1.01 12.04
N ALA A 132 -9.90 1.14 12.08
CA ALA A 132 -9.06 0.42 13.03
C ALA A 132 -8.83 1.33 14.25
N VAL A 133 -9.92 1.66 14.95
CA VAL A 133 -9.83 2.35 16.24
C VAL A 133 -10.03 1.31 17.32
N GLY A 134 -8.92 0.90 17.93
CA GLY A 134 -8.76 0.53 19.35
C GLY A 134 -9.74 -0.42 20.04
N ALA A 135 -10.73 -1.03 19.38
CA ALA A 135 -11.73 -1.84 20.06
C ALA A 135 -11.50 -3.35 19.89
N ASN A 136 -10.96 -3.81 18.76
CA ASN A 136 -10.89 -5.25 18.45
C ASN A 136 -9.58 -5.70 17.75
N VAL A 137 -8.51 -4.91 17.81
CA VAL A 137 -7.22 -5.23 17.15
C VAL A 137 -6.14 -5.42 18.21
N GLU A 138 -5.57 -6.62 18.28
CA GLU A 138 -4.41 -6.93 19.14
C GLU A 138 -3.13 -6.51 18.42
N TYR A 139 -2.38 -5.58 19.02
CA TYR A 139 -1.15 -5.04 18.45
C TYR A 139 0.06 -5.82 19.00
N VAL A 140 0.80 -6.50 18.12
CA VAL A 140 2.02 -7.22 18.51
C VAL A 140 3.23 -6.29 18.34
N PHE A 141 3.94 -6.05 19.44
CA PHE A 141 5.13 -5.19 19.48
C PHE A 141 6.44 -6.00 19.40
N GLN A 142 7.51 -5.30 19.00
CA GLN A 142 8.81 -5.82 18.57
C GLN A 142 9.56 -6.69 19.59
N ASP A 143 9.35 -6.49 20.90
CA ASP A 143 9.98 -7.31 21.96
C ASP A 143 9.44 -8.75 22.04
N SER A 144 8.35 -9.06 21.34
CA SER A 144 7.75 -10.41 21.31
C SER A 144 8.05 -11.20 20.02
N ALA A 145 8.85 -10.64 19.10
CA ALA A 145 9.16 -11.31 17.83
C ALA A 145 10.16 -12.47 18.00
N ASP A 146 11.13 -12.35 18.91
CA ASP A 146 12.11 -13.41 19.20
C ASP A 146 11.52 -14.57 20.01
N SER A 147 10.43 -14.34 20.75
CA SER A 147 9.70 -15.36 21.52
C SER A 147 8.57 -16.04 20.72
N PHE A 148 8.27 -15.55 19.51
CA PHE A 148 7.17 -16.06 18.68
C PHE A 148 7.46 -17.42 18.01
N SER A 149 8.74 -17.81 17.92
CA SER A 149 9.17 -19.15 17.49
C SER A 149 8.75 -20.26 18.47
N ALA A 150 8.62 -19.94 19.76
CA ALA A 150 8.35 -20.93 20.81
C ALA A 150 6.88 -21.02 21.25
N ASN A 151 6.05 -20.01 20.94
CA ASN A 151 4.67 -19.90 21.46
C ASN A 151 3.60 -19.76 20.35
N THR A 152 3.80 -20.37 19.19
CA THR A 152 2.89 -20.29 18.04
C THR A 152 1.56 -21.06 18.22
N THR A 153 1.24 -21.52 19.44
CA THR A 153 0.08 -22.40 19.72
C THR A 153 -1.11 -21.66 20.36
N THR A 154 -1.01 -20.37 20.74
CA THR A 154 -2.06 -19.72 21.56
C THR A 154 -2.59 -18.36 21.11
N SER A 155 -2.01 -17.66 20.13
CA SER A 155 -2.58 -16.37 19.66
C SER A 155 -3.54 -16.60 18.49
N SER A 156 -4.83 -16.71 18.81
CA SER A 156 -5.95 -16.80 17.84
C SER A 156 -6.38 -15.43 17.32
N SER A 157 -5.41 -14.53 17.13
CA SER A 157 -5.68 -13.15 16.70
C SER A 157 -6.25 -13.13 15.28
N PRO A 158 -7.48 -12.62 15.07
CA PRO A 158 -8.12 -12.61 13.75
C PRO A 158 -7.42 -11.69 12.74
N VAL A 159 -6.62 -10.72 13.23
CA VAL A 159 -5.79 -9.81 12.44
C VAL A 159 -4.42 -9.69 13.11
N ILE A 160 -3.35 -9.82 12.33
CA ILE A 160 -1.96 -9.63 12.80
C ILE A 160 -1.33 -8.48 12.00
N ALA A 161 -0.76 -7.49 12.69
CA ALA A 161 -0.10 -6.36 12.04
C ALA A 161 1.42 -6.44 12.20
N ILE A 162 2.16 -6.30 11.10
CA ILE A 162 3.63 -6.24 11.08
C ILE A 162 4.05 -4.85 10.63
N ILE A 163 4.88 -4.17 11.42
CA ILE A 163 5.43 -2.84 11.10
C ILE A 163 6.93 -2.97 10.89
N PHE A 164 7.46 -2.38 9.83
CA PHE A 164 8.89 -2.47 9.47
C PHE A 164 9.34 -1.29 8.59
N ALA A 165 10.60 -1.34 8.13
CA ALA A 165 11.22 -0.30 7.31
C ALA A 165 11.07 1.11 7.92
N GLN A 166 11.19 1.17 9.24
CA GLN A 166 11.01 2.40 10.00
C GLN A 166 12.18 3.35 9.79
N ALA A 167 11.86 4.60 9.44
CA ALA A 167 12.79 5.71 9.38
C ALA A 167 12.27 6.83 10.29
N GLY A 168 13.06 7.21 11.29
CA GLY A 168 12.70 8.23 12.29
C GLY A 168 12.93 7.75 13.72
N ILE A 169 12.71 8.63 14.69
CA ILE A 169 12.87 8.36 16.12
C ILE A 169 11.47 8.12 16.72
N ARG A 170 11.21 6.90 17.20
CA ARG A 170 10.02 6.58 18.00
C ARG A 170 10.44 6.39 19.46
N LEU A 171 10.23 7.43 20.26
CA LEU A 171 10.46 7.40 21.72
C LEU A 171 9.10 7.46 22.42
N GLY A 172 8.70 6.37 23.09
CA GLY A 172 7.53 6.33 23.98
C GLY A 172 6.32 5.54 23.45
N ALA A 173 5.32 5.43 24.33
CA ALA A 173 4.00 4.86 24.00
C ALA A 173 3.17 5.93 23.27
N THR A 174 2.81 5.66 22.01
CA THR A 174 1.89 6.50 21.21
C THR A 174 0.50 5.87 21.22
N LEU A 175 -0.53 6.71 21.33
CA LEU A 175 -1.90 6.28 21.05
C LEU A 175 -2.22 6.63 19.59
N ASP A 176 -2.27 5.61 18.74
CA ASP A 176 -2.46 5.76 17.31
C ASP A 176 -3.85 5.28 16.90
N GLY A 177 -4.62 6.16 16.27
CA GLY A 177 -5.89 5.80 15.62
C GLY A 177 -5.74 5.87 14.11
N THR A 178 -6.03 4.79 13.40
CA THR A 178 -5.94 4.76 11.92
C THR A 178 -7.28 4.41 11.27
N LYS A 179 -7.66 5.22 10.28
CA LYS A 179 -8.83 5.00 9.44
C LYS A 179 -8.41 4.62 8.02
N TYR A 180 -8.87 3.47 7.56
CA TYR A 180 -8.67 2.95 6.22
C TYR A 180 -9.89 3.22 5.36
N THR A 181 -9.74 3.98 4.29
CA THR A 181 -10.82 4.28 3.36
C THR A 181 -10.52 3.64 2.02
N ARG A 182 -11.47 2.89 1.44
CA ARG A 182 -11.32 2.33 0.09
C ARG A 182 -11.25 3.47 -0.92
N ILE A 183 -10.31 3.38 -1.86
CA ILE A 183 -10.08 4.39 -2.90
C ILE A 183 -10.06 3.74 -4.28
N ILE A 184 -10.43 4.51 -5.29
CA ILE A 184 -10.20 4.20 -6.70
C ILE A 184 -8.97 5.03 -7.11
N PRO A 185 -7.83 4.40 -7.39
CA PRO A 185 -6.55 5.08 -7.60
C PRO A 185 -6.39 5.77 -8.95
#